data_AF-I1WXT6-F1
#
_entry.id   AF-I1WXT6-F1
#
_cell.length_a   1.000
_cell.length_b   1.000
_cell.length_c   1.000
_cell.angle_alpha   90.00
_cell.angle_beta   90.00
_cell.angle_gamma   90.00
#
_symmetry.space_group_name_H-M   'P 1'
#
loop_
_entity.id
_entity.type
_entity.pdbx_description
1 polymer ?
#
loop_
_entity_poly.entity_id
_entity_poly.type
_entity_poly.pdbx_seq_one_letter_code
_entity_poly.pdbx_strand_id
1 'polypeptide(L)'
;NLGILLCYAIGNSLNWWKLALFGACLPVPFLVCTCFVPETPRWYISKNKTKRAHKALQWLRGKDADVTAELHEIEKNHLDSIKNAPASALDLFNRNNIRPITVSMGLMFFQQLSGINAVIFYTVDIFRDAGSTIDGNLSTIIVGIVNLGSTFIATALIDRLGRKVLLYISAIAMNL
;
A
#
# COMPACT_ATOMS: atom_id res chain seq x y z
N ASN A 1 2.35 6.93 5.90
CA ASN A 1 1.96 7.99 6.87
C ASN A 1 2.79 7.96 8.15
N LEU A 2 3.08 6.80 8.74
CA LEU A 2 3.92 6.71 9.95
C LEU A 2 5.37 7.18 9.74
N GLY A 3 5.96 6.86 8.58
CA GLY A 3 7.29 7.38 8.19
C GLY A 3 7.31 8.90 7.94
N ILE A 4 6.21 9.48 7.44
CA ILE A 4 6.09 10.93 7.20
C ILE A 4 6.02 11.67 8.54
N LEU A 5 5.24 11.14 9.49
CA LEU A 5 5.19 11.70 10.85
C LEU A 5 6.57 11.63 11.53
N LEU A 6 7.28 10.50 11.40
CA LEU A 6 8.64 10.36 11.92
C LEU A 6 9.60 11.36 11.28
N CYS A 7 9.53 11.56 9.96
CA CYS A 7 10.33 12.58 9.27
C CYS A 7 10.02 14.00 9.77
N TYR A 8 8.74 14.33 10.02
CA TYR A 8 8.36 15.63 10.54
C TYR A 8 8.76 15.84 12.01
N ALA A 9 8.66 14.81 12.84
CA ALA A 9 9.08 14.88 14.24
C ALA A 9 10.61 14.99 14.40
N ILE A 10 11.38 14.27 13.57
CA ILE A 10 12.84 14.21 13.62
C ILE A 10 13.46 15.41 12.88
N GLY A 11 12.81 15.92 11.84
CA GLY A 11 13.26 17.09 11.06
C GLY A 11 13.27 18.39 11.84
N ASN A 12 12.51 18.46 12.92
CA ASN A 12 12.56 19.55 13.88
C ASN A 12 13.92 19.67 14.59
N SER A 13 14.59 18.55 14.89
CA SER A 13 15.80 18.56 15.73
C SER A 13 17.11 18.33 14.97
N LEU A 14 17.05 17.97 13.68
CA LEU A 14 18.21 17.50 12.92
C LEU A 14 18.33 18.18 11.54
N ASN A 15 19.54 18.66 11.22
CA ASN A 15 19.88 19.21 9.90
C ASN A 15 19.44 18.26 8.76
N TRP A 16 19.00 18.83 7.63
CA TRP A 16 18.44 18.11 6.47
C TRP A 16 19.25 16.88 6.01
N TRP A 17 20.58 16.97 5.98
CA TRP A 17 21.48 15.85 5.64
C TRP A 17 21.41 14.68 6.65
N LYS A 18 21.26 14.97 7.94
CA LYS A 18 21.13 13.95 9.00
C LYS A 18 19.76 13.29 8.96
N LEU A 19 18.72 14.03 8.61
CA LEU A 19 17.39 13.48 8.37
C LEU A 19 17.38 12.53 7.17
N ALA A 20 18.01 12.93 6.06
CA ALA A 20 18.14 12.08 4.88
C ALA A 20 18.90 10.78 5.19
N LEU A 21 19.97 10.86 6.00
CA LEU A 21 20.72 9.69 6.45
C LEU A 21 19.87 8.76 7.34
N PHE A 22 19.06 9.31 8.24
CA PHE A 22 18.14 8.54 9.07
C PHE A 22 17.06 7.83 8.24
N GLY A 23 16.48 8.55 7.27
CA GLY A 23 15.52 7.98 6.32
C GLY A 23 16.11 6.85 5.48
N ALA A 24 17.37 6.97 5.06
CA ALA A 24 18.09 5.93 4.33
C ALA A 24 18.45 4.71 5.21
N CYS A 25 18.60 4.90 6.52
CA CYS A 25 18.90 3.82 7.46
C CYS A 25 17.64 3.00 7.82
N LEU A 26 16.45 3.63 7.81
CA LEU A 26 15.17 2.99 8.12
C LEU A 26 14.85 1.71 7.30
N PRO A 27 15.13 1.60 5.99
CA PRO A 27 14.90 0.37 5.22
C PRO A 27 15.92 -0.74 5.50
N VAL A 28 17.08 -0.45 6.10
CA VAL A 28 18.13 -1.45 6.38
C VAL A 28 17.63 -2.60 7.27
N PRO A 29 17.02 -2.36 8.45
CA PRO A 29 16.45 -3.44 9.25
C PRO A 29 15.32 -4.17 8.52
N PHE A 30 14.55 -3.47 7.68
CA PHE A 30 13.50 -4.11 6.88
C PHE A 30 14.08 -5.09 5.86
N LEU A 31 15.17 -4.71 5.18
CA LEU A 31 15.90 -5.60 4.27
C LEU A 31 16.44 -6.83 5.00
N VAL A 32 17.06 -6.64 6.17
CA VAL A 32 17.55 -7.75 6.99
C VAL A 32 16.42 -8.70 7.37
N CYS A 33 15.27 -8.16 7.82
CA CYS A 33 14.09 -8.97 8.12
C CYS A 33 13.57 -9.73 6.89
N THR A 34 13.51 -9.09 5.72
CA THR A 34 13.05 -9.77 4.50
C THR A 34 13.94 -10.92 4.06
N CYS A 35 15.24 -10.90 4.38
CA CYS A 35 16.14 -12.03 4.13
C CYS A 35 15.79 -13.28 4.96
N PHE A 36 15.15 -13.11 6.12
CA PHE A 36 14.71 -14.23 6.97
C PHE A 36 13.31 -14.77 6.59
N VAL A 37 12.52 -14.00 5.84
CA VAL A 37 11.17 -14.41 5.43
C VAL A 37 11.27 -15.32 4.21
N PRO A 38 10.64 -16.52 4.23
CA PRO A 38 10.63 -17.39 3.07
C PRO A 38 9.85 -16.73 1.92
N GLU A 39 10.33 -16.97 0.70
CA GLU A 39 9.66 -16.55 -0.53
C GLU A 39 8.21 -17.01 -0.62
N THR A 40 7.41 -16.28 -1.41
CA THR A 40 5.97 -16.53 -1.49
C THR A 40 5.66 -17.94 -2.03
N PRO A 41 4.69 -18.69 -1.44
CA PRO A 41 4.31 -20.02 -1.91
C PRO A 41 3.91 -20.07 -3.39
N ARG A 42 3.27 -18.99 -3.87
CA ARG A 42 2.90 -18.80 -5.28
C ARG A 42 4.11 -18.78 -6.21
N TRP A 43 5.22 -18.17 -5.80
CA TRP A 43 6.46 -18.15 -6.57
C TRP A 43 7.11 -19.54 -6.64
N TYR A 44 7.05 -20.32 -5.56
CA TYR A 44 7.55 -21.70 -5.59
C TYR A 44 6.71 -22.60 -6.51
N ILE A 45 5.39 -22.43 -6.53
CA ILE A 45 4.49 -23.15 -7.44
C ILE A 45 4.78 -22.78 -8.90
N SER A 46 5.02 -21.50 -9.21
CA SER A 46 5.37 -21.09 -10.58
C SER A 46 6.71 -21.62 -11.08
N LYS A 47 7.59 -22.07 -10.17
CA LYS A 47 8.84 -22.76 -10.48
C LYS A 47 8.75 -24.29 -10.39
N ASN A 48 7.54 -24.86 -10.30
CA ASN A 48 7.29 -26.29 -10.10
C ASN A 48 7.97 -26.88 -8.85
N LYS A 49 8.20 -26.08 -7.81
CA LYS A 49 8.85 -26.48 -6.54
C LYS A 49 7.81 -26.68 -5.42
N THR A 50 6.88 -27.61 -5.61
CA THR A 50 5.75 -27.89 -4.68
C THR A 50 6.19 -28.21 -3.24
N LYS A 51 7.27 -28.98 -3.06
CA LYS A 51 7.82 -29.30 -1.72
C LYS A 51 8.27 -28.05 -0.94
N ARG A 52 8.83 -27.04 -1.63
CA ARG A 52 9.26 -25.78 -0.99
C ARG A 52 8.06 -24.86 -0.76
N ALA A 53 7.07 -24.87 -1.65
CA ALA A 53 5.81 -24.16 -1.44
C ALA A 53 5.10 -24.66 -0.17
N HIS A 54 5.06 -25.97 0.05
CA HIS A 54 4.51 -26.57 1.27
C HIS A 54 5.22 -26.08 2.52
N LYS A 55 6.56 -26.11 2.53
CA LYS A 55 7.36 -25.63 3.67
C LYS A 55 7.17 -24.14 3.95
N ALA A 56 7.01 -23.31 2.92
CA ALA A 56 6.73 -21.88 3.05
C ALA A 56 5.32 -21.63 3.60
N LEU A 57 4.30 -22.37 3.12
CA LEU A 57 2.91 -22.27 3.60
C LEU A 57 2.79 -22.74 5.06
N GLN A 58 3.50 -23.81 5.41
CA GLN A 58 3.58 -24.34 6.77
C GLN A 58 4.34 -23.40 7.72
N TRP A 59 5.34 -22.67 7.24
CA TRP A 59 5.96 -21.60 8.03
C TRP A 59 4.99 -20.45 8.31
N LEU A 60 4.12 -20.11 7.34
CA LEU A 60 3.15 -19.03 7.45
C LEU A 60 1.95 -19.38 8.36
N ARG A 61 1.39 -20.60 8.25
CA ARG A 61 0.21 -21.03 9.05
C ARG A 61 0.57 -21.67 10.39
N GLY A 62 1.81 -22.14 10.56
CA GLY A 62 2.26 -22.86 11.75
C GLY A 62 2.59 -24.34 11.45
N LYS A 63 3.49 -24.92 12.25
CA LYS A 63 4.08 -26.24 12.00
C LYS A 63 3.07 -27.39 11.94
N ASP A 64 1.96 -27.28 12.66
CA ASP A 64 0.95 -28.36 12.79
C ASP A 64 -0.31 -28.13 11.94
N ALA A 65 -0.33 -27.07 11.13
CA ALA A 65 -1.48 -26.77 10.27
C ALA A 65 -1.44 -27.63 8.99
N ASP A 66 -2.56 -28.29 8.67
CA ASP A 66 -2.73 -28.94 7.37
C ASP A 66 -2.87 -27.88 6.27
N VAL A 67 -1.83 -27.75 5.46
CA VAL A 67 -1.70 -26.80 4.35
C VAL A 67 -1.97 -27.45 3.00
N THR A 68 -2.30 -28.74 2.96
CA THR A 68 -2.44 -29.51 1.73
C THR A 68 -3.59 -29.01 0.85
N ALA A 69 -4.74 -28.73 1.46
CA ALA A 69 -5.93 -28.23 0.75
C ALA A 69 -5.69 -26.83 0.15
N GLU A 70 -5.07 -25.93 0.91
CA GLU A 70 -4.74 -24.57 0.46
C GLU A 70 -3.66 -24.59 -0.62
N LEU A 71 -2.65 -25.45 -0.50
CA LEU A 71 -1.62 -25.59 -1.53
C LEU A 71 -2.21 -26.05 -2.86
N HIS A 72 -3.14 -27.01 -2.82
CA HIS A 72 -3.87 -27.47 -4.01
C HIS A 72 -4.75 -26.37 -4.61
N GLU A 73 -5.40 -25.55 -3.77
CA GLU A 73 -6.15 -24.38 -4.24
C GLU A 73 -5.25 -23.35 -4.93
N ILE A 74 -4.07 -23.05 -4.36
CA ILE A 74 -3.10 -22.13 -4.95
C ILE A 74 -2.58 -22.68 -6.29
N GLU A 75 -2.31 -23.98 -6.37
CA GLU A 75 -1.86 -24.64 -7.60
C GLU A 75 -2.93 -24.58 -8.69
N LYS A 76 -4.19 -24.88 -8.36
CA LYS A 76 -5.32 -24.74 -9.28
C LYS A 76 -5.47 -23.30 -9.78
N ASN A 77 -5.47 -22.33 -8.85
CA ASN A 77 -5.55 -20.90 -9.19
C ASN A 77 -4.37 -20.46 -10.07
N HIS A 78 -3.17 -21.03 -9.88
CA HIS A 78 -2.01 -20.73 -10.70
C HIS A 78 -2.16 -21.27 -12.13
N LEU A 79 -2.63 -22.51 -12.28
CA LEU A 79 -2.90 -23.12 -13.58
C LEU A 79 -4.01 -22.37 -14.33
N ASP A 80 -5.08 -21.98 -13.65
CA ASP A 80 -6.15 -21.14 -14.22
C ASP A 80 -5.62 -19.75 -14.59
N SER A 81 -4.72 -19.18 -13.79
CA SER A 81 -4.07 -17.90 -14.11
C SER A 81 -3.15 -18.01 -15.32
N ILE A 82 -2.42 -19.11 -15.52
CA ILE A 82 -1.59 -19.33 -16.72
C ILE A 82 -2.47 -19.50 -17.96
N LYS A 83 -3.56 -20.27 -17.87
CA LYS A 83 -4.49 -20.45 -18.99
C LYS A 83 -5.16 -19.15 -19.43
N ASN A 84 -5.44 -18.26 -18.48
CA ASN A 84 -6.07 -16.96 -18.72
C ASN A 84 -5.06 -15.80 -18.76
N ALA A 85 -3.74 -16.09 -18.72
CA ALA A 85 -2.73 -15.06 -18.70
C ALA A 85 -2.67 -14.36 -20.06
N PRO A 86 -2.64 -13.01 -20.08
CA PRO A 86 -2.43 -12.28 -21.32
C PRO A 86 -1.04 -12.63 -21.88
N ALA A 87 -0.99 -13.08 -23.14
CA ALA A 87 0.26 -13.52 -23.78
C ALA A 87 1.17 -12.33 -24.15
N SER A 88 0.62 -11.12 -24.16
CA SER A 88 1.32 -9.88 -24.47
C SER A 88 0.77 -8.71 -23.63
N ALA A 89 1.56 -7.65 -23.45
CA ALA A 89 1.10 -6.42 -22.82
C ALA A 89 -0.12 -5.80 -23.56
N LEU A 90 -0.29 -6.12 -24.84
CA LEU A 90 -1.45 -5.72 -25.64
C LEU A 90 -2.72 -6.53 -25.32
N ASP A 91 -2.61 -7.77 -24.83
CA ASP A 91 -3.76 -8.56 -24.36
C ASP A 91 -4.37 -8.02 -23.06
N LEU A 92 -3.65 -7.15 -22.35
CA LEU A 92 -4.21 -6.40 -21.22
C LEU A 92 -5.27 -5.40 -21.69
N PHE A 93 -5.18 -4.92 -22.94
CA PHE A 93 -6.19 -4.05 -23.56
C PHE A 93 -7.39 -4.82 -24.15
N ASN A 94 -7.48 -6.15 -23.98
CA ASN A 94 -8.66 -6.91 -24.38
C ASN A 94 -9.88 -6.58 -23.50
N ARG A 95 -11.08 -6.70 -24.10
CA ARG A 95 -12.38 -6.32 -23.52
C ARG A 95 -12.68 -6.91 -22.13
N ASN A 96 -12.04 -8.03 -21.77
CA ASN A 96 -12.19 -8.66 -20.46
C ASN A 96 -11.31 -8.01 -19.36
N ASN A 97 -10.14 -7.46 -19.74
CA ASN A 97 -9.16 -6.87 -18.81
C ASN A 97 -9.23 -5.34 -18.74
N ILE A 98 -9.86 -4.67 -19.70
CA ILE A 98 -10.01 -3.20 -19.68
C ILE A 98 -10.82 -2.68 -18.49
N ARG A 99 -11.83 -3.42 -18.01
CA ARG A 99 -12.66 -2.98 -16.88
C ARG A 99 -11.85 -2.78 -15.59
N PRO A 100 -11.10 -3.79 -15.09
CA PRO A 100 -10.28 -3.60 -13.89
C PRO A 100 -9.14 -2.60 -14.11
N ILE A 101 -8.58 -2.53 -15.32
CA ILE A 101 -7.51 -1.57 -15.65
C ILE A 101 -8.04 -0.14 -15.62
N THR A 102 -9.17 0.15 -16.26
CA THR A 102 -9.77 1.49 -16.26
C THR A 102 -10.18 1.93 -14.87
N VAL A 103 -10.73 1.03 -14.04
CA VAL A 103 -11.04 1.35 -12.64
C VAL A 103 -9.77 1.66 -11.85
N SER A 104 -8.70 0.87 -12.02
CA SER A 104 -7.43 1.09 -11.32
C SER A 104 -6.75 2.39 -11.75
N MET A 105 -6.74 2.67 -13.06
CA MET A 105 -6.16 3.87 -13.64
C MET A 105 -6.97 5.11 -13.23
N GLY A 106 -8.30 5.05 -13.29
CA GLY A 106 -9.18 6.11 -12.80
C GLY A 106 -8.96 6.38 -11.31
N LEU A 107 -8.88 5.34 -10.49
CA LEU A 107 -8.61 5.48 -9.06
C LEU A 107 -7.25 6.16 -8.79
N MET A 108 -6.19 5.76 -9.50
CA MET A 108 -4.88 6.40 -9.39
C MET A 108 -4.90 7.86 -9.85
N PHE A 109 -5.65 8.15 -10.92
CA PHE A 109 -5.80 9.51 -11.45
C PHE A 109 -6.52 10.43 -10.44
N PHE A 110 -7.64 10.00 -9.88
CA PHE A 110 -8.35 10.75 -8.83
C PHE A 110 -7.50 10.90 -7.57
N GLN A 111 -6.73 9.88 -7.20
CA GLN A 111 -5.79 9.96 -6.07
C GLN A 111 -4.73 11.05 -6.28
N GLN A 112 -4.20 11.20 -7.49
CA GLN A 112 -3.24 12.26 -7.79
C GLN A 112 -3.91 13.64 -7.90
N LEU A 113 -5.07 13.73 -8.55
CA LEU A 113 -5.85 14.97 -8.68
C LEU A 113 -6.36 15.52 -7.35
N SER A 114 -6.52 14.68 -6.32
CA SER A 114 -6.79 15.13 -4.95
C SER A 114 -5.73 16.10 -4.43
N GLY A 115 -4.57 16.23 -5.08
CA GLY A 115 -3.56 17.22 -4.75
C GLY A 115 -2.88 16.96 -3.40
N ILE A 116 -2.99 15.74 -2.87
CA ILE A 116 -2.47 15.40 -1.55
C ILE A 116 -0.98 15.71 -1.41
N ASN A 117 -0.20 15.51 -2.47
CA ASN A 117 1.22 15.86 -2.49
C ASN A 117 1.44 17.38 -2.41
N ALA A 118 0.63 18.18 -3.13
CA ALA A 118 0.72 19.63 -3.06
C ALA A 118 0.37 20.13 -1.65
N VAL A 119 -0.67 19.57 -1.02
CA VAL A 119 -0.99 19.86 0.39
C VAL A 119 0.18 19.50 1.29
N ILE A 120 0.74 18.29 1.18
CA ILE A 120 1.86 17.84 2.01
C ILE A 120 3.10 18.74 1.88
N PHE A 121 3.47 19.15 0.66
CA PHE A 121 4.67 19.97 0.42
C PHE A 121 4.47 21.45 0.76
N TYR A 122 3.31 22.02 0.43
CA TYR A 122 3.04 23.45 0.60
C TYR A 122 2.21 23.76 1.86
N THR A 123 2.03 22.78 2.75
CA THR A 123 1.32 22.96 4.03
C THR A 123 1.78 24.22 4.76
N VAL A 124 3.10 24.43 4.86
CA VAL A 124 3.67 25.57 5.62
C VAL A 124 3.31 26.91 4.97
N ASP A 125 3.42 27.00 3.64
CA ASP A 125 3.06 28.21 2.90
C ASP A 125 1.55 28.49 2.96
N ILE A 126 0.71 27.46 2.85
CA ILE A 126 -0.75 27.58 2.95
C ILE A 126 -1.18 28.09 4.34
N PHE A 127 -0.60 27.55 5.42
CA PHE A 127 -0.90 28.01 6.78
C PHE A 127 -0.37 29.43 7.05
N ARG A 128 0.75 29.82 6.43
CA ARG A 128 1.29 31.18 6.52
C ARG A 128 0.38 32.17 5.78
N ASP A 129 -0.06 31.84 4.58
CA ASP A 129 -0.93 32.68 3.75
C ASP A 129 -2.35 32.78 4.35
N ALA A 130 -2.80 31.77 5.09
CA ALA A 130 -4.05 31.80 5.87
C ALA A 130 -3.98 32.71 7.12
N GLY A 131 -2.86 33.39 7.38
CA GLY A 131 -2.70 34.33 8.48
C GLY A 131 -2.39 33.68 9.83
N SER A 132 -1.89 32.44 9.86
CA SER A 132 -1.51 31.81 11.12
C SER A 132 -0.18 32.38 11.63
N THR A 133 -0.16 32.81 12.89
CA THR A 133 1.04 33.20 13.65
C THR A 133 1.81 32.00 14.20
N ILE A 134 1.50 30.80 13.74
CA ILE A 134 2.08 29.54 14.24
C ILE A 134 3.38 29.24 13.51
N ASP A 135 4.42 28.90 14.27
CA ASP A 135 5.72 28.47 13.78
C ASP A 135 5.54 27.35 12.74
N GLY A 136 6.15 27.47 11.55
CA GLY A 136 5.89 26.57 10.41
C GLY A 136 6.10 25.09 10.74
N ASN A 137 6.96 24.85 11.72
CA ASN A 137 7.29 23.56 12.29
C ASN A 137 6.12 22.90 13.04
N LEU A 138 5.34 23.66 13.83
CA LEU A 138 4.13 23.19 14.51
C LEU A 138 3.04 22.82 13.49
N SER A 139 2.90 23.62 12.43
CA SER A 139 1.94 23.39 11.35
C SER A 139 2.20 22.07 10.62
N THR A 140 3.46 21.74 10.32
CA THR A 140 3.82 20.47 9.69
C THR A 140 3.54 19.25 10.59
N ILE A 141 3.80 19.38 11.90
CA ILE A 141 3.52 18.31 12.88
C ILE A 141 2.00 18.06 13.00
N ILE A 142 1.19 19.12 13.08
CA ILE A 142 -0.28 19.01 13.15
C ILE A 142 -0.82 18.28 11.92
N VAL A 143 -0.36 18.65 10.71
CA VAL A 143 -0.77 17.96 9.48
C VAL A 143 -0.34 16.50 9.47
N GLY A 144 0.86 16.18 9.96
CA GLY A 144 1.31 14.80 10.12
C GLY A 144 0.37 13.98 11.02
N ILE A 145 -0.05 14.54 12.15
CA ILE A 145 -0.98 13.91 13.10
C ILE A 145 -2.36 13.73 12.48
N VAL A 146 -2.91 14.76 11.84
CA VAL A 146 -4.22 14.69 11.18
C VAL A 146 -4.21 13.65 10.06
N ASN A 147 -3.15 13.60 9.26
CA ASN A 147 -3.00 12.60 8.19
C ASN A 147 -2.94 11.17 8.77
N LEU A 148 -2.16 10.97 9.84
CA LEU A 148 -2.13 9.67 10.54
C LEU A 148 -3.50 9.28 11.10
N GLY A 149 -4.17 10.19 11.80
CA GLY A 149 -5.49 9.94 12.37
C GLY A 149 -6.52 9.62 11.31
N SER A 150 -6.57 10.42 10.24
CA SER A 150 -7.44 10.19 9.08
C SER A 150 -7.19 8.83 8.43
N THR A 151 -5.92 8.43 8.29
CA THR A 151 -5.58 7.12 7.74
C THR A 151 -6.09 5.99 8.62
N PHE A 152 -5.93 6.11 9.94
CA PHE A 152 -6.37 5.09 10.88
C PHE A 152 -7.91 4.94 10.86
N ILE A 153 -8.62 6.08 10.83
CA ILE A 153 -10.07 6.12 10.67
C ILE A 153 -10.48 5.49 9.34
N ALA A 154 -9.81 5.85 8.23
CA ALA A 154 -10.10 5.30 6.91
C ALA A 154 -9.88 3.78 6.87
N THR A 155 -8.77 3.28 7.44
CA THR A 155 -8.50 1.84 7.52
C THR A 155 -9.54 1.11 8.36
N ALA A 156 -9.88 1.61 9.55
CA ALA A 156 -10.91 1.01 10.40
C ALA A 156 -12.30 1.02 9.73
N LEU A 157 -12.61 2.08 8.98
CA LEU A 157 -13.84 2.21 8.23
C LEU A 157 -13.89 1.26 7.03
N ILE A 158 -12.76 1.07 6.33
CA ILE A 158 -12.60 0.09 5.24
C ILE A 158 -12.81 -1.33 5.74
N ASP A 159 -12.23 -1.69 6.89
CA ASP A 159 -12.36 -3.03 7.47
C ASP A 159 -13.79 -3.32 7.94
N ARG A 160 -14.54 -2.29 8.39
CA ARG A 160 -15.96 -2.43 8.79
C ARG A 160 -16.94 -2.43 7.62
N LEU A 161 -16.72 -1.59 6.61
CA LEU A 161 -17.66 -1.44 5.49
C LEU A 161 -17.38 -2.44 4.35
N GLY A 162 -16.15 -2.93 4.24
CA GLY A 162 -15.73 -3.81 3.15
C GLY A 162 -15.49 -3.06 1.83
N ARG A 163 -14.51 -3.54 1.03
CA ARG A 163 -14.05 -2.88 -0.22
C ARG A 163 -15.15 -2.58 -1.24
N LYS A 164 -16.24 -3.35 -1.27
CA LYS A 164 -17.36 -3.15 -2.21
C LYS A 164 -18.30 -2.02 -1.79
N VAL A 165 -18.56 -1.85 -0.48
CA VAL A 165 -19.44 -0.79 0.01
C VAL A 165 -18.80 0.57 -0.17
N LEU A 166 -17.47 0.69 -0.02
CA LEU A 166 -16.75 1.92 -0.31
C LEU A 166 -16.87 2.34 -1.80
N LEU A 167 -16.84 1.35 -2.70
CA LEU A 167 -17.06 1.53 -4.15
C LEU A 167 -18.51 1.89 -4.50
N TYR A 168 -19.49 1.34 -3.79
CA TYR A 168 -20.90 1.69 -3.96
C TYR A 168 -21.22 3.09 -3.40
N ILE A 169 -20.68 3.44 -2.23
CA ILE A 169 -20.88 4.76 -1.62
C ILE A 169 -20.27 5.86 -2.48
N SER A 170 -19.07 5.66 -3.04
CA SER A 170 -18.47 6.64 -3.97
C SER A 170 -19.24 6.74 -5.30
N ALA A 171 -19.79 5.64 -5.81
CA ALA A 171 -20.66 5.67 -6.98
C ALA A 171 -22.00 6.38 -6.73
N ILE A 172 -22.56 6.26 -5.53
CA ILE A 172 -23.80 6.96 -5.13
C ILE A 172 -23.52 8.45 -4.85
N ALA A 173 -22.40 8.78 -4.19
CA ALA A 173 -22.02 10.15 -3.87
C ALA A 173 -21.62 11.00 -5.09
N MET A 174 -21.18 10.39 -6.19
CA MET A 174 -20.94 11.10 -7.47
C MET A 174 -22.21 11.27 -8.33
N ASN A 175 -23.31 10.62 -7.98
CA ASN A 175 -24.58 10.71 -8.71
C ASN A 175 -25.58 11.70 -8.06
N LEU A 176 -25.23 12.26 -6.91
CA LEU A 176 -25.98 13.29 -6.20
C LEU A 176 -25.24 14.63 -6.32
#